data_AF-A0A0B7BWR6-F1
#
_entry.id   AF-A0A0B7BWR6-F1
#
_cell.length_a   1.000
_cell.length_b   1.000
_cell.length_c   1.000
_cell.angle_alpha   90.00
_cell.angle_beta   90.00
_cell.angle_gamma   90.00
#
_symmetry.space_group_name_H-M   'P 1'
#
loop_
_entity.id
_entity.type
_entity.pdbx_description
1 polymer ?
#
loop_
_entity_poly.entity_id
_entity_poly.type
_entity_poly.pdbx_seq_one_letter_code
_entity_poly.pdbx_strand_id
1 'polypeptide(L)'
;LMNFSSPDPVVANEGGSYFRSLLDSLISLLVLLTTANNPDVTLPAYSGNRFSALFFVLYLIIGLYCFMNMLLAVIYNQFRGYFLNSMQGSLL
;
A
#
# COMPACT_ATOMS: atom_id res chain seq x y z
N LEU A 1 -15.22 -30.75 -41.95
CA LEU A 1 -13.84 -30.51 -41.53
C LEU A 1 -13.69 -29.04 -41.14
N MET A 2 -14.16 -28.65 -39.95
CA MET A 2 -13.93 -27.32 -39.38
C MET A 2 -12.86 -27.46 -38.30
N ASN A 3 -11.61 -27.17 -38.65
CA ASN A 3 -10.49 -27.06 -37.72
C ASN A 3 -10.48 -25.64 -37.15
N PHE A 4 -11.06 -25.46 -35.97
CA PHE A 4 -10.96 -24.21 -35.21
C PHE A 4 -9.76 -24.33 -34.25
N SER A 5 -8.56 -24.20 -34.80
CA SER A 5 -7.31 -24.13 -34.03
C SER A 5 -6.80 -22.69 -34.01
N SER A 6 -7.41 -21.86 -33.16
CA SER A 6 -6.72 -20.75 -32.52
C SER A 6 -7.56 -20.17 -31.36
N PRO A 7 -7.18 -20.42 -30.11
CA PRO A 7 -7.38 -19.47 -29.04
C PRO A 7 -6.04 -18.77 -28.77
N ASP A 8 -5.89 -17.53 -29.25
CA ASP A 8 -4.95 -16.58 -28.64
C ASP A 8 -5.64 -15.94 -27.42
N PRO A 9 -4.90 -15.20 -26.58
CA PRO A 9 -3.92 -15.60 -25.58
C PRO A 9 -4.60 -15.57 -24.18
N VAL A 10 -3.87 -15.34 -23.08
CA VAL A 10 -4.41 -15.02 -21.74
C VAL A 10 -4.72 -16.24 -20.84
N VAL A 11 -3.67 -16.81 -20.28
CA VAL A 11 -3.65 -16.98 -18.82
C VAL A 11 -2.32 -16.42 -18.34
N ALA A 12 -2.27 -15.09 -18.24
CA ALA A 12 -1.24 -14.45 -17.46
C ALA A 12 -1.33 -15.04 -16.05
N ASN A 13 -0.27 -15.72 -15.64
CA ASN A 13 -0.14 -16.24 -14.28
C ASN A 13 0.16 -15.04 -13.36
N GLU A 14 -0.84 -14.17 -13.17
CA GLU A 14 -0.77 -12.86 -12.51
C GLU A 14 -0.37 -13.00 -11.04
N GLY A 15 -0.68 -14.13 -10.40
CA GLY A 15 -0.34 -14.41 -9.01
C GLY A 15 1.15 -14.69 -8.74
N GLY A 16 1.93 -15.03 -9.78
CA GLY A 16 3.32 -15.48 -9.62
C GLY A 16 4.38 -14.38 -9.56
N SER A 17 4.00 -13.11 -9.74
CA SER A 17 4.98 -12.01 -9.92
C SER A 17 5.04 -11.00 -8.77
N TYR A 18 4.08 -11.00 -7.83
CA TYR A 18 4.01 -9.98 -6.78
C TYR A 18 4.89 -10.26 -5.54
N PHE A 19 5.37 -11.49 -5.37
CA PHE A 19 6.21 -11.90 -4.21
C PHE A 19 7.52 -12.57 -4.64
N ARG A 20 8.16 -12.09 -5.71
CA ARG A 20 9.47 -12.61 -6.15
C ARG A 20 10.62 -12.14 -5.26
N SER A 21 10.47 -11.02 -4.56
CA SER A 21 11.46 -10.45 -3.65
C SER A 21 10.81 -9.81 -2.42
N LEU A 22 11.53 -9.81 -1.29
CA LEU A 22 11.12 -9.10 -0.07
C LEU A 22 10.87 -7.62 -0.35
N LEU A 23 11.68 -7.00 -1.20
CA LEU A 23 11.56 -5.58 -1.53
C LEU A 23 10.25 -5.29 -2.27
N ASP A 24 9.86 -6.12 -3.25
CA ASP A 24 8.61 -5.97 -3.99
C ASP A 24 7.38 -6.07 -3.07
N SER A 25 7.45 -6.97 -2.08
CA SER A 25 6.40 -7.11 -1.07
C SER A 25 6.31 -5.90 -0.15
N LEU A 26 7.45 -5.31 0.25
CA LEU A 26 7.49 -4.10 1.07
C LEU A 26 6.99 -2.86 0.32
N ILE A 27 7.34 -2.71 -0.97
CA ILE A 27 6.81 -1.63 -1.81
C ILE A 27 5.31 -1.79 -1.98
N SER A 28 4.82 -3.00 -2.22
CA SER A 28 3.38 -3.27 -2.32
C SER A 28 2.64 -2.95 -1.01
N LEU A 29 3.24 -3.28 0.14
CA LEU A 29 2.72 -2.94 1.48
C LEU A 29 2.75 -1.43 1.75
N LEU A 30 3.76 -0.71 1.25
CA LEU A 30 3.88 0.74 1.38
C LEU A 30 2.81 1.47 0.56
N VAL A 31 2.55 1.01 -0.67
CA VAL A 31 1.46 1.54 -1.51
C VAL A 31 0.08 1.23 -0.88
N LEU A 32 -0.06 0.04 -0.29
CA LEU A 32 -1.26 -0.33 0.47
C LEU A 32 -1.49 0.57 1.68
N LEU A 33 -0.42 0.94 2.38
CA LEU A 33 -0.46 1.86 3.51
C LEU A 33 -0.92 3.27 3.10
N THR A 34 -0.64 3.70 1.87
CA THR A 34 -1.12 4.99 1.33
C THR A 34 -2.51 4.90 0.69
N THR A 35 -3.20 3.77 0.82
CA THR A 35 -4.55 3.49 0.28
C THR A 35 -4.68 3.63 -1.25
N ALA A 36 -3.57 3.76 -1.97
CA ALA A 36 -3.55 4.11 -3.40
C ALA A 36 -3.89 2.94 -4.34
N ASN A 37 -3.95 1.71 -3.83
CA ASN A 37 -4.17 0.50 -4.63
C ASN A 37 -5.34 -0.33 -4.07
N ASN A 38 -6.52 -0.14 -4.66
CA ASN A 38 -7.62 -1.11 -4.56
C ASN A 38 -8.27 -1.24 -5.95
N PRO A 39 -8.44 -2.44 -6.56
CA PRO A 39 -8.39 -3.79 -5.99
C PRO A 39 -7.61 -4.80 -6.90
N ASP A 40 -6.31 -5.08 -6.69
CA ASP A 40 -5.62 -6.02 -7.62
C ASP A 40 -4.41 -6.81 -7.06
N VAL A 41 -4.17 -6.80 -5.75
CA VAL A 41 -3.06 -7.60 -5.15
C VAL A 41 -3.50 -8.53 -4.02
N THR A 42 -4.74 -8.40 -3.53
CA THR A 42 -5.30 -9.29 -2.50
C THR A 42 -6.15 -10.43 -3.06
N LEU A 43 -6.59 -10.34 -4.32
CA LEU A 43 -7.49 -11.32 -4.93
C LEU A 43 -6.82 -12.67 -5.28
N PRO A 44 -5.57 -12.75 -5.81
CA PRO A 44 -4.98 -14.05 -6.14
C PRO A 44 -4.43 -14.81 -4.94
N ALA A 45 -4.19 -14.15 -3.80
CA ALA A 45 -3.72 -14.79 -2.55
C ALA A 45 -4.86 -15.34 -1.66
N TYR A 46 -6.12 -15.09 -2.03
CA TYR A 46 -7.28 -15.49 -1.24
C TYR A 46 -7.63 -16.98 -1.38
N SER A 47 -7.20 -17.63 -2.47
CA SER A 47 -7.58 -19.02 -2.79
C SER A 47 -6.77 -20.10 -2.04
N GLY A 48 -5.78 -19.71 -1.23
CA GLY A 48 -4.92 -20.64 -0.49
C GLY A 48 -5.18 -20.73 1.03
N ASN A 49 -5.24 -19.59 1.74
CA ASN A 49 -5.42 -19.59 3.21
C ASN A 49 -6.00 -18.27 3.74
N ARG A 50 -7.14 -18.32 4.45
CA ARG A 50 -7.88 -17.15 4.95
C ARG A 50 -7.10 -16.31 5.98
N PHE A 51 -6.08 -16.89 6.60
CA PHE A 51 -5.25 -16.25 7.61
C PHE A 51 -4.35 -15.13 7.05
N SER A 52 -3.96 -15.19 5.78
CA SER A 52 -3.13 -14.15 5.17
C SER A 52 -3.86 -12.81 5.07
N ALA A 53 -5.18 -12.81 4.88
CA ALA A 53 -6.00 -11.59 4.86
C ALA A 53 -6.00 -10.88 6.23
N LEU A 54 -5.93 -11.63 7.33
CA LEU A 54 -5.94 -11.06 8.68
C LEU A 54 -4.67 -10.24 8.96
N PHE A 55 -3.52 -10.68 8.46
CA PHE A 55 -2.26 -9.93 8.58
C PHE A 55 -2.36 -8.55 7.91
N PHE A 56 -2.88 -8.49 6.68
CA PHE A 56 -3.03 -7.23 5.95
C PHE A 56 -4.02 -6.28 6.63
N VAL A 57 -5.12 -6.80 7.18
CA VAL A 57 -6.09 -5.99 7.94
C VAL A 57 -5.45 -5.39 9.19
N LEU A 58 -4.69 -6.18 9.96
CA LEU A 58 -3.99 -5.68 11.15
C LEU A 58 -2.92 -4.65 10.77
N TYR A 59 -2.16 -4.91 9.71
CA TYR A 59 -1.17 -3.97 9.18
C TYR A 59 -1.83 -2.63 8.79
N LEU A 60 -2.98 -2.66 8.13
CA LEU A 60 -3.73 -1.46 7.75
C LEU A 60 -4.25 -0.70 8.97
N ILE A 61 -4.83 -1.39 9.96
CA ILE A 61 -5.33 -0.75 11.18
C ILE A 61 -4.18 -0.04 11.90
N ILE A 62 -3.06 -0.73 12.12
CA ILE A 62 -1.91 -0.16 12.82
C ILE A 62 -1.27 0.97 11.99
N GLY A 63 -1.09 0.76 10.69
CA GLY A 63 -0.48 1.73 9.80
C GLY A 63 -1.29 3.02 9.64
N LEU A 64 -2.60 2.91 9.47
CA LEU A 64 -3.47 4.06 9.23
C LEU A 64 -3.78 4.83 10.52
N TYR A 65 -4.00 4.12 11.64
CA TYR A 65 -4.36 4.77 12.90
C TYR A 65 -3.17 5.12 13.79
N CYS A 66 -2.05 4.40 13.74
CA CYS A 66 -0.88 4.73 14.54
C CYS A 66 0.15 5.49 13.70
N PHE A 67 0.66 4.88 12.62
CA PHE A 67 1.78 5.44 11.86
C PHE A 67 1.41 6.76 11.16
N MET A 68 0.29 6.81 10.43
CA MET A 68 -0.13 8.05 9.75
C MET A 68 -0.50 9.17 10.74
N ASN A 69 -1.15 8.84 11.86
CA ASN A 69 -1.46 9.82 12.91
C ASN A 69 -0.20 10.33 13.63
N MET A 70 0.78 9.46 13.87
CA MET A 70 2.07 9.86 14.43
C MET A 70 2.86 10.73 13.46
N LEU A 71 2.92 10.35 12.18
CA LEU A 71 3.59 11.12 11.13
C LEU A 71 2.95 12.52 10.99
N LEU A 72 1.63 12.59 11.00
CA LEU A 72 0.90 13.86 11.02
C LEU A 72 1.26 14.70 12.24
N ALA A 73 1.31 14.11 13.44
CA ALA A 73 1.68 14.82 14.66
C ALA A 73 3.11 15.40 14.60
N VAL A 74 4.06 14.65 14.05
CA VAL A 74 5.45 15.10 13.88
C VAL A 74 5.54 16.26 12.88
N ILE A 75 4.92 16.11 11.71
CA ILE A 75 4.90 17.16 10.68
C ILE A 75 4.22 18.42 11.22
N TYR A 76 3.10 18.26 11.93
CA TYR A 76 2.38 19.37 12.56
C TYR A 76 3.25 20.11 13.58
N ASN A 77 3.96 19.38 14.44
CA ASN A 77 4.83 19.97 15.44
C ASN A 77 5.95 20.80 14.80
N GLN A 78 6.53 20.31 13.71
CA GLN A 78 7.53 21.06 12.94
C GLN A 78 6.95 22.28 12.23
N PHE A 79 5.80 22.13 11.57
CA PHE A 79 5.12 23.26 10.93
C PHE A 79 4.78 24.35 11.95
N ARG A 80 4.24 23.99 13.12
CA ARG A 80 3.94 24.94 14.20
C ARG A 80 5.20 25.65 14.70
N GLY A 81 6.32 24.92 14.84
CA GLY A 81 7.61 25.51 15.19
C GLY A 81 8.10 26.54 14.17
N TYR A 82 8.09 26.21 12.89
CA TYR A 82 8.45 27.15 11.81
C TYR A 82 7.50 28.34 11.75
N PHE A 83 6.20 28.10 11.89
CA PHE A 83 5.18 29.15 11.86
C PHE A 83 5.41 30.19 12.96
N LEU A 84 5.64 29.76 14.20
CA LEU A 84 5.90 30.68 15.31
C LEU A 84 7.18 31.51 15.12
N ASN A 85 8.26 30.89 14.67
CA ASN A 85 9.51 31.60 14.37
C ASN A 85 9.32 32.64 13.24
N SER A 86 8.53 32.30 12.21
CA SER A 86 8.25 33.23 11.11
C SER A 86 7.39 34.43 11.52
N MET A 87 6.41 34.22 12.42
CA MET A 87 5.60 35.32 12.97
C MET A 87 6.43 36.25 13.85
N GLN A 88 7.34 35.69 14.68
CA GLN A 88 8.24 36.49 15.51
C GLN A 88 9.25 37.27 14.67
N GLY A 89 9.81 36.67 13.62
CA GLY A 89 10.72 37.34 12.69
C GLY A 89 10.04 38.37 11.77
N SER A 90 8.71 38.38 11.69
CA SER A 90 7.94 39.42 10.99
C SER A 90 7.58 40.61 11.88
N LEU A 91 7.73 40.46 13.21
CA LEU A 91 7.43 41.50 14.21
C LEU A 91 8.68 42.24 14.72
N LEU A 92 9.86 41.69 14.47
CA LEU A 92 11.16 42.35 14.63
C LEU A 92 11.61 42.96 13.30
#